data_AF-A0A2B2LMX5-F1
#
_entry.id   AF-A0A2B2LMX5-F1
#
_cell.length_a   1.000
_cell.length_b   1.000
_cell.length_c   1.000
_cell.angle_alpha   90.00
_cell.angle_beta   90.00
_cell.angle_gamma   90.00
#
_symmetry.space_group_name_H-M   'P 1'
#
loop_
_entity.id
_entity.type
_entity.pdbx_description
1 polymer ?
#
loop_
_entity_poly.entity_id
_entity_poly.type
_entity_poly.pdbx_seq_one_letter_code
_entity_poly.pdbx_strand_id
1 'polypeptide(L)'
;MDLTVYHDGQFFVGIITHKEKGKLCGARYIFGAEPSDEEVLIFVNGPLLEHFQHFAKCGVEVNEKQRPKNIKRIIRQAAKEINVKRFTKAQEAISLSYELHKQEKKVQSKEKREAEKQRRRLIKVQKAKQKHRGH
;
A
#
# COMPACT_ATOMS: atom_id res chain seq x y z
N MET A 1 -16.80 -11.79 15.34
CA MET A 1 -16.79 -12.24 16.75
C MET A 1 -15.36 -12.03 17.21
N ASP A 2 -15.18 -11.31 18.30
CA ASP A 2 -13.85 -10.92 18.76
C ASP A 2 -13.59 -11.58 20.13
N LEU A 3 -12.45 -12.25 20.27
CA LEU A 3 -11.99 -12.84 21.53
C LEU A 3 -10.89 -11.93 22.11
N THR A 4 -11.09 -11.47 23.34
CA THR A 4 -10.07 -10.75 24.11
C THR A 4 -9.69 -11.58 25.32
N VAL A 5 -8.43 -11.98 25.41
CA VAL A 5 -7.88 -12.71 26.56
C VAL A 5 -7.12 -11.73 27.44
N TYR A 6 -7.41 -11.75 28.74
CA TYR A 6 -6.70 -10.96 29.74
C TYR A 6 -6.58 -11.74 31.05
N HIS A 7 -5.63 -11.32 31.89
CA HIS A 7 -5.44 -11.89 33.21
C HIS A 7 -6.16 -11.03 34.27
N ASP A 8 -7.09 -11.63 35.03
CA ASP A 8 -7.89 -10.95 36.07
C ASP A 8 -7.23 -11.01 37.46
N GLY A 9 -5.92 -11.31 37.51
CA GLY A 9 -5.15 -11.45 38.76
C GLY A 9 -5.19 -12.85 39.37
N GLN A 10 -6.23 -13.64 39.07
CA GLN A 10 -6.36 -15.03 39.53
C GLN A 10 -6.35 -16.05 38.39
N PHE A 11 -6.98 -15.72 37.26
CA PHE A 11 -7.09 -16.60 36.09
C PHE A 11 -7.00 -15.80 34.80
N PHE A 12 -6.62 -16.49 33.72
CA PHE A 12 -6.82 -15.98 32.36
C PHE A 12 -8.27 -16.14 31.93
N VAL A 13 -8.85 -15.04 31.46
CA VAL A 13 -10.26 -14.91 31.10
C VAL A 13 -10.36 -14.46 29.64
N GLY A 14 -11.11 -15.21 28.85
CA GLY A 14 -11.55 -14.84 27.52
C GLY A 14 -12.90 -14.13 27.56
N ILE A 15 -12.97 -12.91 27.06
CA ILE A 15 -14.25 -12.27 26.72
C ILE A 15 -14.48 -12.43 25.22
N ILE A 16 -15.56 -13.11 24.87
CA ILE A 16 -16.02 -13.24 23.49
C ILE A 16 -17.11 -12.18 23.28
N THR A 17 -16.96 -11.35 22.25
CA THR A 17 -17.96 -10.35 21.88
C THR A 17 -18.47 -10.57 20.45
N HIS A 18 -19.77 -10.41 20.28
CA HIS A 18 -20.44 -10.43 18.98
C HIS A 18 -21.41 -9.26 18.89
N LYS A 19 -21.36 -8.52 17.78
CA LYS A 19 -22.32 -7.46 17.48
C LYS A 19 -23.32 -8.00 16.46
N GLU A 20 -24.58 -8.11 16.86
CA GLU A 20 -25.66 -8.51 15.96
C GLU A 20 -26.81 -7.51 16.05
N LYS A 21 -27.20 -6.91 14.91
CA LYS A 21 -28.36 -6.02 14.79
C LYS A 21 -28.42 -4.90 15.85
N GLY A 22 -27.27 -4.29 16.18
CA GLY A 22 -27.16 -3.18 17.15
C GLY A 22 -27.13 -3.61 18.63
N LYS A 23 -27.21 -4.92 18.91
CA LYS A 23 -27.04 -5.48 20.25
C LYS A 23 -25.65 -6.10 20.38
N LEU A 24 -24.97 -5.78 21.47
CA LEU A 24 -23.73 -6.45 21.85
C LEU A 24 -24.06 -7.64 22.73
N CYS A 25 -23.64 -8.81 22.25
CA CYS A 25 -23.71 -10.07 22.95
C CYS A 25 -22.31 -10.44 23.43
N GLY A 26 -22.19 -10.84 24.69
CA GLY A 26 -20.92 -11.20 25.29
C GLY A 26 -21.01 -12.49 26.10
N ALA A 27 -19.94 -13.29 26.07
CA ALA A 27 -19.76 -14.46 26.92
C ALA A 27 -18.39 -14.40 27.61
N ARG A 28 -18.34 -14.84 28.87
CA ARG A 28 -17.09 -15.02 29.63
C ARG A 28 -16.68 -16.49 29.54
N TYR A 29 -15.41 -16.73 29.25
CA TYR A 29 -14.77 -18.03 29.31
C TYR A 29 -13.54 -17.94 30.23
N ILE A 30 -13.31 -18.95 31.07
CA ILE A 30 -12.19 -18.97 32.02
C ILE A 30 -11.23 -20.05 31.53
N PHE A 31 -10.02 -19.66 31.14
CA PHE A 31 -8.94 -20.57 30.74
C PHE A 31 -8.20 -21.15 31.95
N GLY A 32 -8.21 -20.43 33.08
CA GLY A 32 -7.48 -20.84 34.28
C GLY A 32 -6.05 -20.33 34.25
N ALA A 33 -5.08 -21.19 33.93
CA ALA A 33 -3.68 -20.81 33.77
C ALA A 33 -3.45 -20.00 32.48
N GLU A 34 -2.21 -19.55 32.24
CA GLU A 34 -1.83 -18.88 30.99
C GLU A 34 -2.07 -19.82 29.80
N PRO A 35 -3.03 -19.51 28.90
CA PRO A 35 -3.34 -20.40 27.81
C PRO A 35 -2.23 -20.33 26.76
N SER A 36 -1.83 -21.47 26.24
CA SER A 36 -0.91 -21.52 25.09
C SER A 36 -1.63 -21.02 23.83
N ASP A 37 -0.88 -20.49 22.86
CA ASP A 37 -1.43 -20.06 21.57
C ASP A 37 -2.20 -21.20 20.87
N GLU A 38 -1.74 -22.43 21.02
CA GLU A 38 -2.41 -23.62 20.49
C GLU A 38 -3.76 -23.87 21.16
N GLU A 39 -3.86 -23.70 22.48
CA GLU A 39 -5.10 -23.86 23.24
C GLU A 39 -6.13 -22.80 22.84
N VAL A 40 -5.68 -21.56 22.65
CA VAL A 40 -6.53 -20.47 22.15
C VAL A 40 -7.03 -20.77 20.74
N LEU A 41 -6.17 -21.29 19.85
CA LEU A 41 -6.55 -21.66 18.49
C LEU A 41 -7.56 -22.82 18.45
N ILE A 42 -7.35 -23.86 19.27
CA ILE A 42 -8.29 -24.99 19.39
C ILE A 42 -9.64 -24.48 19.91
N PHE A 43 -9.62 -23.62 20.93
CA PHE A 43 -10.82 -23.02 21.48
C PHE A 43 -11.60 -22.23 20.41
N VAL A 44 -10.92 -21.35 19.67
CA VAL A 44 -11.53 -20.50 18.62
C VAL A 44 -12.13 -21.34 17.49
N ASN A 45 -11.45 -22.40 17.05
CA ASN A 45 -11.88 -23.21 15.91
C ASN A 45 -12.91 -24.30 16.26
N GLY A 46 -13.12 -24.60 17.54
CA GLY A 46 -14.06 -25.63 17.99
C GLY A 46 -15.11 -25.07 18.94
N PRO A 47 -14.90 -25.20 20.26
CA PRO A 47 -15.92 -24.98 21.28
C PRO A 47 -16.37 -23.52 21.44
N LEU A 48 -15.66 -22.54 20.88
CA LEU A 48 -16.01 -21.12 21.03
C LEU A 48 -17.43 -20.83 20.58
N LEU A 49 -17.86 -21.37 19.44
CA LEU A 49 -19.18 -21.08 18.89
C LEU A 49 -20.30 -21.70 19.76
N GLU A 50 -20.12 -22.94 20.19
CA GLU A 50 -21.06 -23.66 21.05
C GLU A 50 -21.15 -23.00 22.43
N HIS A 51 -20.00 -22.68 23.05
CA HIS A 51 -19.95 -21.95 24.31
C HIS A 51 -20.60 -20.58 24.20
N PHE A 52 -20.35 -19.87 23.09
CA PHE A 52 -20.96 -18.57 22.85
C PHE A 52 -22.48 -18.69 22.72
N GLN A 53 -23.00 -19.67 21.98
CA GLN A 53 -24.45 -19.86 21.85
C GLN A 53 -25.14 -20.18 23.19
N HIS A 54 -24.49 -20.96 24.06
CA HIS A 54 -25.06 -21.32 25.36
C HIS A 54 -24.96 -20.22 26.42
N PHE A 55 -23.86 -19.48 26.46
CA PHE A 55 -23.58 -18.53 27.54
C PHE A 55 -23.65 -17.05 27.14
N ALA A 56 -23.85 -16.73 25.86
CA ALA A 56 -23.95 -15.35 25.41
C ALA A 56 -25.15 -14.66 26.04
N LYS A 57 -24.87 -13.52 26.68
CA LYS A 57 -25.90 -12.59 27.14
C LYS A 57 -25.92 -11.39 26.20
N CYS A 58 -27.06 -11.18 25.55
CA CYS A 58 -27.33 -10.03 24.69
C CYS A 58 -28.13 -9.00 25.49
N GLY A 59 -27.54 -7.88 25.84
CA GLY A 59 -28.21 -6.91 26.73
C GLY A 59 -27.84 -5.44 26.54
N VAL A 60 -26.75 -5.15 25.82
CA VAL A 60 -26.32 -3.77 25.65
C VAL A 60 -26.66 -3.33 24.23
N GLU A 61 -27.63 -2.43 24.08
CA GLU A 61 -27.81 -1.67 22.86
C GLU A 61 -26.57 -0.81 22.64
N VAL A 62 -25.72 -1.24 21.72
CA VAL A 62 -24.57 -0.44 21.33
C VAL A 62 -25.05 0.46 20.20
N ASN A 63 -25.59 1.61 20.60
CA ASN A 63 -25.55 2.77 19.74
C ASN A 63 -24.08 3.11 19.53
N GLU A 64 -23.50 2.60 18.44
CA GLU A 64 -22.19 3.06 17.97
C GLU A 64 -22.31 4.56 17.74
N LYS A 65 -21.98 5.35 18.76
CA LYS A 65 -21.67 6.76 18.57
C LYS A 65 -20.41 6.76 17.71
N GLN A 66 -20.60 6.71 16.40
CA GLN A 66 -19.60 7.15 15.45
C GLN A 66 -19.35 8.61 15.82
N ARG A 67 -18.40 8.85 16.73
CA ARG A 67 -17.90 10.20 16.96
C ARG A 67 -17.45 10.67 15.59
N PRO A 68 -18.09 11.69 15.00
CA PRO A 68 -17.70 12.14 13.68
C PRO A 68 -16.22 12.47 13.77
N LYS A 69 -15.40 11.78 12.98
CA LYS A 69 -13.96 12.09 12.88
C LYS A 69 -13.91 13.59 12.60
N ASN A 70 -13.36 14.35 13.55
CA ASN A 70 -13.39 15.80 13.56
C ASN A 70 -13.12 16.32 12.14
N ILE A 71 -14.05 17.07 11.55
CA ILE A 71 -14.02 17.49 10.14
C ILE A 71 -12.66 18.12 9.80
N LYS A 72 -12.05 18.82 10.75
CA LYS A 72 -10.70 19.38 10.65
C LYS A 72 -9.62 18.31 10.35
N ARG A 73 -9.72 17.11 10.93
CA ARG A 73 -8.80 15.99 10.70
C ARG A 73 -8.95 15.43 9.28
N ILE A 74 -10.18 15.31 8.78
CA ILE A 74 -10.46 14.86 7.41
C ILE A 74 -9.89 15.88 6.40
N ILE A 75 -10.17 17.18 6.60
CA ILE A 75 -9.64 18.26 5.75
C ILE A 75 -8.10 18.26 5.77
N ARG A 76 -7.47 18.09 6.93
CA ARG A 76 -6.00 18.01 7.03
C ARG A 76 -5.42 16.80 6.30
N GLN A 77 -6.08 15.64 6.34
CA GLN A 77 -5.63 14.44 5.61
C GLN A 77 -5.73 14.67 4.10
N ALA A 78 -6.86 15.19 3.61
CA ALA A 78 -7.02 15.56 2.20
C ALA A 78 -5.97 16.59 1.75
N ALA A 79 -5.72 17.63 2.56
CA ALA A 79 -4.71 18.65 2.25
C ALA A 79 -3.26 18.09 2.25
N LYS A 80 -2.96 17.10 3.08
CA LYS A 80 -1.66 16.40 3.06
C LYS A 80 -1.52 15.57 1.79
N GLU A 81 -2.55 14.80 1.41
CA GLU A 81 -2.53 14.01 0.18
C GLU A 81 -2.36 14.88 -1.08
N ILE A 82 -2.97 16.06 -1.10
CA ILE A 82 -2.80 17.04 -2.19
C ILE A 82 -1.40 17.66 -2.19
N ASN A 83 -0.83 17.96 -1.02
CA ASN A 83 0.51 18.59 -0.93
C ASN A 83 1.66 17.61 -1.17
N VAL A 84 1.52 16.34 -0.81
CA VAL A 84 2.55 15.31 -1.07
C VAL A 84 2.82 15.16 -2.58
N LYS A 85 1.86 15.53 -3.44
CA LYS A 85 1.98 15.45 -4.90
C LYS A 85 2.41 16.75 -5.59
N ARG A 86 2.58 17.88 -4.89
CA ARG A 86 3.04 19.13 -5.51
C ARG A 86 4.54 19.30 -5.31
N PHE A 87 5.30 19.07 -6.39
CA PHE A 87 6.66 19.55 -6.47
C PHE A 87 6.68 21.07 -6.31
N THR A 88 7.71 21.61 -5.67
CA THR A 88 7.88 23.07 -5.63
C THR A 88 8.06 23.61 -7.06
N LYS A 89 7.63 24.85 -7.36
CA LYS A 89 7.79 25.43 -8.71
C LYS A 89 9.23 25.33 -9.25
N ALA A 90 10.22 25.40 -8.36
CA ALA A 90 11.63 25.20 -8.68
C ALA A 90 11.94 23.76 -9.12
N GLN A 91 11.38 22.75 -8.46
CA GLN A 91 11.54 21.34 -8.85
C GLN A 91 10.85 21.05 -10.19
N GLU A 92 9.66 21.63 -10.44
CA GLU A 92 8.98 21.52 -11.74
C GLU A 92 9.82 22.14 -12.87
N ALA A 93 10.42 23.30 -12.64
CA ALA A 93 11.31 23.94 -13.60
C ALA A 93 12.55 23.10 -13.91
N ILE A 94 13.16 22.48 -12.88
CA ILE A 94 14.31 21.58 -13.05
C ILE A 94 13.91 20.35 -13.87
N SER A 95 12.78 19.71 -13.56
CA SER A 95 12.30 18.55 -14.33
C SER A 95 12.05 18.89 -15.80
N LEU A 96 11.42 20.05 -16.07
CA LEU A 96 11.14 20.51 -17.42
C LEU A 96 12.45 20.75 -18.20
N SER A 97 13.44 21.42 -17.59
CA SER A 97 14.74 21.64 -18.24
C SER A 97 15.47 20.32 -18.56
N TYR A 98 15.35 19.33 -17.68
CA TYR A 98 15.97 18.02 -17.87
C TYR A 98 15.35 17.27 -19.05
N GLU A 99 14.02 17.31 -19.16
CA GLU A 99 13.29 16.72 -20.28
C GLU A 99 13.65 17.37 -21.62
N LEU A 100 13.71 18.70 -21.67
CA LEU A 100 14.12 19.44 -22.88
C LEU A 100 15.53 19.05 -23.32
N HIS A 101 16.51 19.09 -22.41
CA HIS A 101 17.88 18.70 -22.73
C HIS A 101 18.01 17.24 -23.16
N LYS A 102 17.21 16.34 -22.61
CA LYS A 102 17.17 14.93 -23.03
C LYS A 102 16.69 14.80 -24.48
N GLN A 103 15.70 15.57 -24.89
CA GLN A 103 15.21 15.59 -26.27
C GLN A 103 16.27 16.18 -27.22
N GLU A 104 16.88 17.31 -26.88
CA GLU A 104 17.94 17.94 -27.66
C GLU A 104 19.13 17.00 -27.90
N LYS A 105 19.62 16.33 -26.84
CA LYS A 105 20.69 15.33 -26.95
C LYS A 105 20.34 14.20 -27.91
N LYS A 106 19.09 13.75 -27.88
CA LYS A 106 18.62 12.67 -28.76
C LYS A 106 18.64 13.09 -30.22
N VAL A 107 18.21 14.32 -30.52
CA VAL A 107 18.24 14.89 -31.87
C VAL A 107 19.69 15.04 -32.34
N GLN A 108 20.55 15.69 -31.57
CA GLN A 108 21.96 15.89 -31.93
C GLN A 108 22.71 14.56 -32.14
N SER A 109 22.45 13.56 -31.29
CA SER A 109 23.05 12.24 -31.44
C SER A 109 22.60 11.54 -32.72
N LYS A 110 21.33 11.72 -33.13
CA LYS A 110 20.80 11.16 -34.37
C LYS A 110 21.44 11.83 -35.58
N GLU A 111 21.51 13.15 -35.59
CA GLU A 111 22.16 13.94 -36.65
C GLU A 111 23.62 13.56 -36.83
N LYS A 112 24.39 13.47 -35.74
CA LYS A 112 25.81 13.03 -35.79
C LYS A 112 25.95 11.64 -36.41
N ARG A 113 25.07 10.70 -36.04
CA ARG A 113 25.09 9.33 -36.58
C ARG A 113 24.76 9.29 -38.06
N GLU A 114 23.80 10.11 -38.51
CA GLU A 114 23.43 10.21 -39.92
C GLU A 114 24.55 10.85 -40.75
N ALA A 115 25.16 11.94 -40.27
CA ALA A 115 26.30 12.59 -40.90
C ALA A 115 27.50 11.63 -41.05
N GLU A 116 27.81 10.86 -40.01
CA GLU A 116 28.88 9.87 -40.08
C GLU A 116 28.58 8.75 -41.07
N LYS A 117 27.32 8.26 -41.12
CA LYS A 117 26.88 7.25 -42.08
C LYS A 117 27.01 7.75 -43.52
N GLN A 118 26.61 9.00 -43.78
CA GLN A 118 26.78 9.64 -45.09
C GLN A 118 28.25 9.75 -45.47
N ARG A 119 29.12 10.22 -44.56
CA ARG A 119 30.56 10.32 -44.80
C ARG A 119 31.19 8.97 -45.15
N ARG A 120 30.88 7.92 -44.36
CA ARG A 120 31.34 6.54 -44.62
C ARG A 120 30.86 6.03 -45.98
N ARG A 121 29.62 6.34 -46.38
CA ARG A 121 29.08 5.97 -47.70
C ARG A 121 29.82 6.67 -48.84
N LEU A 122 30.09 7.98 -48.72
CA LEU A 122 30.82 8.74 -49.74
C LEU A 122 32.23 8.16 -49.95
N ILE A 123 32.95 7.85 -48.87
CA ILE A 123 34.28 7.22 -48.96
C ILE A 123 34.20 5.86 -49.66
N LYS A 124 33.20 5.02 -49.33
CA LYS A 124 33.00 3.71 -50.00
C LYS A 124 32.76 3.88 -51.50
N VAL A 125 31.93 4.84 -51.89
CA VAL A 125 31.64 5.12 -53.31
C VAL A 125 32.90 5.61 -54.03
N GLN A 126 33.66 6.53 -53.43
CA GLN A 126 34.94 6.99 -54.01
C GLN A 126 35.94 5.85 -54.18
N LYS A 127 36.11 4.98 -53.17
CA LYS A 127 36.98 3.79 -53.27
C LYS A 127 36.52 2.83 -54.37
N ALA A 128 35.21 2.59 -54.50
CA ALA A 128 34.66 1.75 -55.57
C ALA A 128 34.92 2.35 -56.97
N LYS A 129 34.74 3.67 -57.12
CA LYS A 129 35.06 4.39 -58.37
C LYS A 129 36.53 4.31 -58.72
N GLN A 130 37.43 4.45 -57.74
CA GLN A 130 38.88 4.31 -57.94
C GLN A 130 39.26 2.89 -58.37
N LYS A 131 38.70 1.86 -57.73
CA LYS A 131 38.91 0.46 -58.13
C LYS A 131 38.45 0.18 -59.58
N HIS A 132 37.32 0.75 -60.00
CA HIS A 132 36.79 0.54 -61.35
C HIS A 132 37.60 1.30 -62.42
N ARG A 133 38.28 2.40 -62.07
CA ARG A 133 39.05 3.20 -63.04
C ARG A 133 40.38 2.56 -63.44
N GLY A 134 40.78 1.47 -62.79
CA GLY A 134 42.00 0.73 -63.10
C GLY A 134 43.27 1.52 -62.76
N HIS A 135 44.16 0.88 -62.00
CA HIS A 135 45.59 1.06 -62.18
C HIS A 135 46.13 -0.24 -62.75
#